data_AF-A0A6V7UYS5-F1
#
_entry.id   AF-A0A6V7UYS5-F1
#
_cell.length_a   1.000
_cell.length_b   1.000
_cell.length_c   1.000
_cell.angle_alpha   90.00
_cell.angle_beta   90.00
_cell.angle_gamma   90.00
#
_symmetry.space_group_name_H-M   'P 1'
#
loop_
_entity.id
_entity.type
_entity.pdbx_description
1 polymer ?
#
loop_
_entity_poly.entity_id
_entity_poly.type
_entity_poly.pdbx_seq_one_letter_code
_entity_poly.pdbx_strand_id
1 'polypeptide(L)'
;MSRKKFFSLNFSAYKGNFELGESEYKQRNWYIPMLKTHMFLIFSEIVGLVLVSVVDIEEYFVFHAIGYALWLISFNFNVLCNTILFYHSGITSLWENLNFIFRLKCVLGYLIIYPLSVSTGFTYFGYLYTCNVLFKLFFIFISRICFSWS
;
A
#
# COMPACT_ATOMS: atom_id res chain seq x y z
N MET A 1 -11.04 27.65 13.09
CA MET A 1 -10.23 27.27 11.90
C MET A 1 -10.95 26.14 11.17
N SER A 2 -11.33 26.31 9.91
CA SER A 2 -12.16 25.32 9.17
C SER A 2 -11.34 24.10 8.73
N ARG A 3 -11.88 22.87 8.89
CA ARG A 3 -11.24 21.59 8.53
C ARG A 3 -10.61 21.59 7.13
N LYS A 4 -11.24 22.28 6.17
CA LYS A 4 -10.73 22.43 4.79
C LYS A 4 -9.41 23.20 4.71
N LYS A 5 -9.23 24.21 5.57
CA LYS A 5 -8.03 25.07 5.61
C LYS A 5 -6.83 24.32 6.19
N PHE A 6 -7.06 23.47 7.19
CA PHE A 6 -6.02 22.60 7.78
C PHE A 6 -5.52 21.53 6.80
N PHE A 7 -6.44 20.83 6.11
CA PHE A 7 -6.07 19.85 5.10
C PHE A 7 -5.31 20.48 3.92
N SER A 8 -5.73 21.67 3.49
CA SER A 8 -5.05 22.45 2.45
C SER A 8 -3.62 22.83 2.82
N LEU A 9 -3.36 23.24 4.07
CA LEU A 9 -2.01 23.59 4.54
C LEU A 9 -1.09 22.38 4.60
N ASN A 10 -1.56 21.26 5.15
CA ASN A 10 -0.78 20.02 5.24
C ASN A 10 -0.47 19.46 3.85
N PHE A 11 -1.44 19.51 2.93
CA PHE A 11 -1.22 19.10 1.55
C PHE A 11 -0.17 19.98 0.86
N SER A 12 -0.17 21.30 1.10
CA SER A 12 0.81 22.21 0.51
C SER A 12 2.23 21.96 1.02
N ALA A 13 2.40 21.71 2.33
CA ALA A 13 3.69 21.35 2.90
C ALA A 13 4.19 19.99 2.39
N TYR A 14 3.29 19.01 2.32
CA TYR A 14 3.59 17.67 1.79
C TYR A 14 4.01 17.71 0.31
N LYS A 15 3.32 18.52 -0.48
CA LYS A 15 3.65 18.79 -1.89
C LYS A 15 5.07 19.34 -2.02
N GLY A 16 5.48 20.27 -1.16
CA GLY A 16 6.83 20.85 -1.14
C GLY A 16 7.97 19.82 -1.10
N ASN A 17 7.78 18.68 -0.44
CA ASN A 17 8.79 17.62 -0.35
C ASN A 17 9.11 16.93 -1.69
N PHE A 18 8.18 16.95 -2.64
CA PHE A 18 8.33 16.33 -3.96
C PHE A 18 8.55 17.36 -5.08
N GLU A 19 8.60 18.64 -4.72
CA GLU A 19 8.71 19.78 -5.62
C GLU A 19 10.10 20.42 -5.65
N LEU A 20 11.10 19.77 -5.05
CA LEU A 20 12.46 20.31 -4.88
C LEU A 20 13.27 20.39 -6.20
N GLY A 21 12.80 19.75 -7.28
CA GLY A 21 13.39 19.87 -8.63
C GLY A 21 12.52 20.69 -9.58
N GLU A 22 13.13 21.31 -10.61
CA GLU A 22 12.42 21.91 -11.74
C GLU A 22 11.84 20.81 -12.64
N SER A 23 10.73 20.18 -12.21
CA SER A 23 10.09 19.12 -12.99
C SER A 23 8.88 19.65 -13.76
N GLU A 24 8.90 19.48 -15.09
CA GLU A 24 7.76 19.79 -15.98
C GLU A 24 6.49 19.00 -15.60
N TYR A 25 6.66 17.90 -14.86
CA TYR A 25 5.58 17.00 -14.44
C TYR A 25 4.69 17.60 -13.34
N LYS A 26 5.16 18.66 -12.67
CA LYS A 26 4.45 19.39 -11.61
C LYS A 26 3.12 19.99 -12.06
N GLN A 27 2.99 20.32 -13.35
CA GLN A 27 1.78 20.90 -13.95
C GLN A 27 0.86 19.84 -14.59
N ARG A 28 1.25 18.56 -14.61
CA ARG A 28 0.41 17.53 -15.22
C ARG A 28 -0.80 17.19 -14.35
N ASN A 29 -1.95 17.04 -14.99
CA ASN A 29 -3.23 16.74 -14.35
C ASN A 29 -3.23 15.46 -13.49
N TRP A 30 -2.33 14.51 -13.77
CA TRP A 30 -2.21 13.25 -13.01
C TRP A 30 -1.38 13.39 -11.72
N TYR A 31 -0.55 14.43 -11.60
CA TYR A 31 0.39 14.57 -10.48
C TYR A 31 -0.34 14.87 -9.16
N ILE A 32 -1.29 15.80 -9.18
CA ILE A 32 -2.10 16.16 -8.00
C ILE A 32 -2.94 14.99 -7.45
N PRO A 33 -3.70 14.23 -8.27
CA PRO A 33 -4.42 13.07 -7.76
C PRO A 33 -3.46 11.99 -7.25
N MET A 34 -2.31 11.76 -7.91
CA MET A 34 -1.31 10.81 -7.42
C MET A 34 -0.76 11.18 -6.03
N LEU A 35 -0.44 12.45 -5.81
CA LEU A 35 0.02 12.94 -4.51
C LEU A 35 -1.06 12.81 -3.42
N LYS A 36 -2.33 13.08 -3.76
CA LYS A 36 -3.45 12.86 -2.83
C LYS A 36 -3.63 11.38 -2.50
N THR A 37 -3.54 10.50 -3.49
CA THR A 37 -3.59 9.05 -3.30
C THR A 37 -2.46 8.60 -2.40
N HIS A 38 -1.23 9.08 -2.61
CA HIS A 38 -0.09 8.77 -1.74
C HIS A 38 -0.33 9.22 -0.29
N MET A 39 -0.84 10.43 -0.07
CA MET A 39 -1.13 10.93 1.27
C MET A 39 -2.21 10.07 1.96
N PHE A 40 -3.24 9.65 1.21
CA PHE A 40 -4.26 8.73 1.70
C PHE A 40 -3.70 7.35 2.03
N LEU A 41 -2.81 6.81 1.19
CA LEU A 41 -2.17 5.51 1.39
C LEU A 41 -1.30 5.48 2.64
N ILE A 42 -0.54 6.54 2.93
CA ILE A 42 0.21 6.66 4.20
C ILE A 42 -0.74 6.55 5.39
N PHE A 43 -1.87 7.27 5.35
CA PHE A 43 -2.84 7.23 6.43
C PHE A 43 -3.49 5.85 6.58
N SER A 44 -3.88 5.24 5.45
CA SER A 44 -4.45 3.89 5.39
C SER A 44 -3.47 2.83 5.91
N GLU A 45 -2.18 2.98 5.62
CA GLU A 45 -1.12 2.12 6.14
C GLU A 45 -1.03 2.19 7.68
N ILE A 46 -1.02 3.40 8.25
CA ILE A 46 -1.01 3.60 9.71
C ILE A 46 -2.26 2.98 10.35
N VAL A 47 -3.44 3.19 9.76
CA VAL A 47 -4.69 2.60 10.26
C VAL A 47 -4.62 1.07 10.21
N GLY A 48 -4.10 0.50 9.13
CA GLY A 48 -3.89 -0.94 9.00
C GLY A 48 -2.96 -1.49 10.08
N LEU A 49 -1.81 -0.83 10.33
CA LEU A 49 -0.89 -1.23 11.40
C LEU A 49 -1.53 -1.19 12.78
N VAL A 50 -2.29 -0.13 13.07
CA VAL A 50 -3.01 0.00 14.35
C VAL A 50 -3.99 -1.16 14.51
N LEU A 51 -4.79 -1.46 13.47
CA LEU A 51 -5.73 -2.58 13.51
C LEU A 51 -5.04 -3.91 13.77
N VAL A 52 -3.93 -4.19 13.08
CA VAL A 52 -3.14 -5.42 13.29
C VAL A 52 -2.55 -5.49 14.70
N SER A 53 -2.13 -4.35 15.26
CA SER A 53 -1.50 -4.31 16.59
C SER A 53 -2.48 -4.41 17.76
N VAL A 54 -3.72 -3.95 17.58
CA VAL A 54 -4.72 -3.87 18.65
C VAL A 54 -5.64 -5.09 18.65
N VAL A 55 -5.92 -5.65 17.47
CA VAL A 55 -6.82 -6.79 17.35
C VAL A 55 -6.05 -8.07 17.61
N ASP A 56 -6.40 -8.76 18.69
CA ASP A 56 -5.82 -10.06 19.02
C ASP A 56 -6.20 -11.11 17.96
N ILE A 57 -5.20 -11.89 17.55
CA ILE A 57 -5.34 -12.87 16.46
C ILE A 57 -6.13 -14.10 16.92
N GLU A 58 -6.07 -14.45 18.21
CA GLU A 58 -6.70 -15.66 18.75
C GLU A 58 -8.22 -15.49 18.87
N GLU A 59 -8.69 -14.32 19.31
CA GLU A 59 -10.12 -14.05 19.50
C GLU A 59 -10.80 -13.48 18.25
N TYR A 60 -10.09 -12.67 17.46
CA TYR A 60 -10.69 -11.88 16.36
C TYR A 60 -9.91 -12.01 15.04
N PHE A 61 -9.58 -13.24 14.66
CA PHE A 61 -8.81 -13.56 13.45
C PHE A 61 -9.27 -12.83 12.18
N VAL A 62 -10.58 -12.76 11.92
CA VAL A 62 -11.12 -12.12 10.69
C VAL A 62 -10.82 -10.62 10.67
N PHE A 63 -10.99 -9.93 11.79
CA PHE A 63 -10.69 -8.50 11.89
C PHE A 63 -9.20 -8.23 11.79
N HIS A 64 -8.37 -9.08 12.40
CA HIS A 64 -6.92 -9.03 12.27
C HIS A 64 -6.48 -9.22 10.81
N ALA A 65 -7.06 -10.20 10.11
CA ALA A 65 -6.78 -10.45 8.69
C ALA A 65 -7.19 -9.28 7.78
N ILE A 66 -8.33 -8.63 8.06
CA ILE A 66 -8.76 -7.43 7.33
C ILE A 66 -7.79 -6.27 7.57
N GLY A 67 -7.39 -6.02 8.83
CA GLY A 67 -6.39 -5.01 9.18
C GLY A 67 -5.06 -5.26 8.49
N TYR A 68 -4.63 -6.52 8.44
CA TYR A 68 -3.41 -6.95 7.79
C TYR A 68 -3.47 -6.75 6.28
N ALA A 69 -4.58 -7.13 5.64
CA ALA A 69 -4.80 -6.89 4.21
C ALA A 69 -4.83 -5.39 3.88
N LEU A 70 -5.51 -4.57 4.69
CA LEU A 70 -5.56 -3.12 4.52
C LEU A 70 -4.15 -2.53 4.62
N TRP A 71 -3.37 -2.93 5.61
CA TRP A 71 -1.99 -2.51 5.77
C TRP A 71 -1.14 -2.89 4.55
N LEU A 72 -1.17 -4.16 4.17
CA LEU A 72 -0.34 -4.71 3.10
C LEU A 72 -0.64 -4.04 1.75
N ILE A 73 -1.93 -3.90 1.40
CA ILE A 73 -2.35 -3.21 0.18
C ILE A 73 -1.87 -1.75 0.21
N SER A 74 -2.13 -1.05 1.31
CA SER A 74 -1.76 0.36 1.45
C SER A 74 -0.25 0.55 1.34
N PHE A 75 0.53 -0.32 1.98
CA PHE A 75 1.99 -0.30 1.95
C PHE A 75 2.56 -0.51 0.52
N ASN A 76 2.03 -1.49 -0.21
CA ASN A 76 2.48 -1.76 -1.59
C ASN A 76 2.20 -0.57 -2.53
N PHE A 77 0.97 -0.06 -2.51
CA PHE A 77 0.62 1.10 -3.33
C PHE A 77 1.35 2.37 -2.88
N ASN A 78 1.61 2.53 -1.58
CA ASN A 78 2.39 3.65 -1.05
C ASN A 78 3.81 3.65 -1.63
N VAL A 79 4.51 2.51 -1.57
CA VAL A 79 5.85 2.36 -2.14
C VAL A 79 5.86 2.61 -3.65
N LEU A 80 4.85 2.13 -4.37
CA LEU A 80 4.69 2.36 -5.81
C LEU A 80 4.51 3.86 -6.12
N CYS A 81 3.54 4.52 -5.48
CA CYS A 81 3.29 5.95 -5.66
C CYS A 81 4.52 6.78 -5.28
N ASN A 82 5.21 6.42 -4.19
CA ASN A 82 6.42 7.10 -3.73
C ASN A 82 7.52 7.01 -4.80
N THR A 83 7.73 5.82 -5.36
CA THR A 83 8.74 5.60 -6.40
C THR A 83 8.45 6.43 -7.66
N ILE A 84 7.19 6.45 -8.10
CA ILE A 84 6.76 7.24 -9.27
C ILE A 84 6.93 8.74 -8.99
N LEU A 85 6.47 9.24 -7.84
CA LEU A 85 6.60 10.65 -7.47
C LEU A 85 8.06 11.06 -7.31
N PHE A 86 8.90 10.21 -6.72
CA PHE A 86 10.32 10.45 -6.56
C PHE A 86 11.04 10.50 -7.91
N TYR A 87 10.72 9.59 -8.84
CA TYR A 87 11.28 9.61 -10.20
C TYR A 87 10.89 10.88 -10.96
N HIS A 88 9.60 11.24 -10.95
CA HIS A 88 9.10 12.42 -11.66
C HIS A 88 9.38 13.76 -10.96
N SER A 89 9.88 13.74 -9.72
CA SER A 89 10.33 14.96 -9.03
C SER A 89 11.60 15.57 -9.65
N GLY A 90 12.35 14.80 -10.43
CA GLY A 90 13.63 15.24 -11.00
C GLY A 90 14.75 15.38 -9.96
N ILE A 91 14.50 15.04 -8.70
CA ILE A 91 15.50 15.15 -7.62
C ILE A 91 16.71 14.22 -7.87
N THR A 92 16.50 13.12 -8.58
CA THR A 92 17.55 12.16 -8.95
C THR A 92 18.62 12.74 -9.89
N SER A 93 18.33 13.82 -10.62
CA SER A 93 19.31 14.48 -11.49
C SER A 93 20.10 15.59 -10.79
N LEU A 94 19.72 15.98 -9.57
CA LEU A 94 20.39 17.03 -8.81
C LEU A 94 21.60 16.49 -8.02
N TRP A 95 21.55 15.25 -7.53
CA TRP A 95 22.61 14.66 -6.70
C TRP A 95 22.81 13.16 -7.00
N GLU A 96 24.05 12.71 -7.23
CA GLU A 96 24.38 11.30 -7.48
C GLU A 96 23.98 10.37 -6.32
N ASN A 97 24.14 10.83 -5.07
CA ASN A 97 23.74 10.08 -3.88
C ASN A 97 22.22 9.77 -3.83
N LEU A 98 21.39 10.65 -4.39
CA LEU A 98 19.94 10.46 -4.42
C LEU A 98 19.52 9.42 -5.47
N ASN A 99 20.31 9.25 -6.53
CA ASN A 99 20.10 8.21 -7.53
C ASN A 99 20.38 6.81 -6.94
N PHE A 100 21.41 6.68 -6.09
CA PHE A 100 21.66 5.44 -5.36
C PHE A 100 20.51 5.10 -4.40
N ILE A 101 20.01 6.08 -3.64
CA ILE A 101 18.87 5.90 -2.73
C ILE A 101 17.61 5.48 -3.50
N PHE A 102 17.36 6.06 -4.66
CA PHE A 102 16.25 5.67 -5.52
C PHE A 102 16.35 4.20 -5.96
N ARG A 103 17.51 3.78 -6.48
CA ARG A 103 17.74 2.39 -6.88
C ARG A 103 17.58 1.44 -5.70
N LEU A 104 18.09 1.80 -4.54
CA LEU A 104 17.97 1.00 -3.32
C LEU A 104 16.50 0.85 -2.89
N LYS A 105 15.70 1.93 -2.95
CA LYS A 105 14.25 1.88 -2.71
C LYS A 105 13.53 0.95 -3.68
N CYS A 106 13.86 1.03 -4.98
CA CYS A 106 13.28 0.14 -5.98
C CYS A 106 13.66 -1.32 -5.71
N VAL A 107 14.94 -1.60 -5.43
CA VAL A 107 15.41 -2.97 -5.17
C VAL A 107 14.77 -3.54 -3.91
N LEU A 108 14.73 -2.80 -2.81
CA LEU A 108 14.06 -3.24 -1.58
C LEU A 108 12.54 -3.42 -1.81
N GLY A 109 11.91 -2.51 -2.54
CA GLY A 109 10.49 -2.61 -2.86
C GLY A 109 10.14 -3.87 -3.67
N TYR A 110 10.87 -4.11 -4.76
CA TYR A 110 10.58 -5.26 -5.63
C TYR A 110 11.08 -6.60 -5.07
N LEU A 111 12.20 -6.64 -4.35
CA LEU A 111 12.77 -7.90 -3.86
C LEU A 111 12.29 -8.32 -2.48
N ILE A 112 11.85 -7.38 -1.63
CA ILE A 112 11.42 -7.72 -0.26
C ILE A 112 9.91 -7.59 -0.16
N ILE A 113 9.37 -6.42 -0.50
CA ILE A 113 7.97 -6.11 -0.23
C ILE A 113 7.03 -6.95 -1.10
N TYR A 114 7.35 -7.10 -2.40
CA TYR A 114 6.54 -7.91 -3.30
C TYR A 114 6.46 -9.39 -2.90
N PRO A 115 7.57 -10.14 -2.71
CA PRO A 115 7.48 -11.53 -2.28
C PRO A 115 6.92 -11.70 -0.87
N LEU A 116 7.13 -10.74 0.05
CA LEU A 116 6.47 -10.75 1.36
C LEU A 116 4.94 -10.64 1.22
N SER A 117 4.47 -9.84 0.28
CA SER A 117 3.03 -9.65 0.03
C SER A 117 2.39 -10.88 -0.61
N VAL A 118 3.12 -11.53 -1.52
CA VAL A 118 2.66 -12.77 -2.14
C VAL A 118 2.66 -13.91 -1.12
N SER A 119 3.74 -14.09 -0.34
CA SER A 119 3.84 -15.18 0.64
C SER A 119 2.76 -15.09 1.72
N THR A 120 2.49 -13.88 2.21
CA THR A 120 1.46 -13.65 3.23
C THR A 120 0.05 -13.92 2.72
N GLY A 121 -0.25 -13.59 1.46
CA GLY A 121 -1.50 -14.00 0.81
C GLY A 121 -1.69 -15.52 0.83
N PHE A 122 -0.64 -16.28 0.51
CA PHE A 122 -0.67 -17.74 0.59
C PHE A 122 -0.81 -18.26 2.03
N THR A 123 -0.12 -17.65 3.00
CA THR A 123 -0.18 -18.07 4.42
C THR A 123 -1.58 -17.88 5.01
N TYR A 124 -2.19 -16.71 4.80
CA TYR A 124 -3.55 -16.44 5.30
C TYR A 124 -4.61 -17.31 4.61
N PHE A 125 -4.45 -17.54 3.31
CA PHE A 125 -5.33 -18.45 2.58
C PHE A 125 -5.19 -19.91 3.06
N GLY A 126 -3.95 -20.36 3.30
CA GLY A 126 -3.67 -21.69 3.86
C GLY A 126 -4.20 -21.87 5.28
N TYR A 127 -4.10 -20.84 6.13
CA TYR A 127 -4.68 -20.85 7.47
C TYR A 127 -6.21 -20.95 7.43
N LEU A 128 -6.87 -20.13 6.59
CA LEU A 128 -8.32 -20.21 6.39
C LEU A 128 -8.79 -21.59 5.90
N TYR A 129 -8.03 -22.21 4.99
CA TYR A 129 -8.31 -23.56 4.49
C TYR A 129 -8.21 -24.64 5.57
N THR A 130 -7.25 -24.50 6.49
CA THR A 130 -6.94 -25.53 7.50
C THR A 130 -7.82 -25.39 8.75
N CYS A 131 -8.07 -24.16 9.21
CA CYS A 131 -8.68 -23.91 10.53
C CYS A 131 -10.17 -23.54 10.47
N ASN A 132 -10.72 -23.13 9.31
CA ASN A 132 -12.08 -22.59 9.25
C ASN A 132 -13.02 -23.47 8.39
N VAL A 133 -13.83 -24.29 9.06
CA VAL A 133 -14.77 -25.26 8.45
C VAL A 133 -15.73 -24.60 7.45
N LEU A 134 -16.13 -23.35 7.72
CA LEU A 134 -17.07 -22.59 6.89
C LEU A 134 -16.46 -22.19 5.54
N PHE A 135 -15.16 -21.85 5.52
CA PHE A 135 -14.43 -21.51 4.30
C PHE A 135 -14.08 -22.75 3.48
N LYS A 136 -13.79 -23.87 4.15
CA LYS A 136 -13.62 -25.18 3.52
C LYS A 136 -14.89 -25.62 2.79
N LEU A 137 -16.06 -25.40 3.40
CA LEU A 137 -17.37 -25.64 2.77
C LEU A 137 -17.63 -24.68 1.60
N PHE A 138 -17.31 -23.39 1.73
CA PHE A 138 -17.48 -22.41 0.64
C PHE A 138 -16.60 -22.75 -0.58
N PHE A 139 -15.36 -23.20 -0.35
CA PHE A 139 -14.46 -23.62 -1.44
C PHE A 139 -14.88 -24.96 -2.07
N ILE A 140 -15.38 -25.92 -1.28
CA ILE A 140 -15.99 -27.15 -1.82
C ILE A 140 -17.25 -26.83 -2.63
N PHE A 141 -18.04 -25.85 -2.20
CA PHE A 141 -19.24 -25.43 -2.91
C PHE A 141 -18.90 -24.76 -4.24
N ILE A 142 -17.91 -23.85 -4.24
CA ILE A 142 -17.40 -23.21 -5.47
C ILE A 142 -16.73 -24.24 -6.39
N SER A 143 -15.91 -25.15 -5.86
CA SER A 143 -15.26 -26.17 -6.69
C SER A 143 -16.28 -27.14 -7.28
N ARG A 144 -17.35 -27.48 -6.56
CA ARG A 144 -18.48 -28.25 -7.10
C ARG A 144 -19.30 -27.48 -8.13
N ILE A 145 -19.48 -26.16 -7.97
CA ILE A 145 -20.15 -25.32 -8.97
C ILE A 145 -19.30 -25.20 -10.25
N CYS A 146 -17.99 -24.98 -10.11
CA CYS A 146 -17.05 -24.93 -11.24
C CYS A 146 -16.95 -26.29 -11.95
N PHE A 147 -16.99 -27.41 -11.23
CA PHE A 147 -16.95 -28.74 -11.83
C PHE A 147 -18.31 -29.19 -12.40
N SER A 148 -19.40 -28.54 -12.00
CA SER A 148 -20.74 -28.77 -12.57
C SER A 148 -21.00 -27.95 -13.84
N TRP A 149 -20.09 -27.07 -14.22
CA TRP A 149 -20.14 -26.23 -15.44
C TRP A 149 -19.03 -26.58 -16.45
N SER A 150 -18.30 -27.68 -16.23
CA SER A 150 -17.43 -28.35 -17.21
C SER A 150 -18.07 -29.66 -17.68
#